data_AF-A0A8T6VDM0-F1
#
_entry.id   AF-A0A8T6VDM0-F1
#
_cell.length_a   1.000
_cell.length_b   1.000
_cell.length_c   1.000
_cell.angle_alpha   90.00
_cell.angle_beta   90.00
_cell.angle_gamma   90.00
#
_symmetry.space_group_name_H-M   'P 1'
#
loop_
_entity.id
_entity.type
_entity.pdbx_description
1 polymer ?
#
loop_
_entity_poly.entity_id
_entity_poly.type
_entity_poly.pdbx_seq_one_letter_code
_entity_poly.pdbx_strand_id
1 'polypeptide(L)'
;MSEHRSILRVLAQGEDREKQYDWLGAVESYVKAQTSVLKQENFQKAGEIQERIGFCFQNAAMQAESREEFREKMQLSIEAYKKARGFHGMPLNK
;
A
#
# COMPACT_ATOMS: atom_id res chain seq x y z
N MET A 1 6.95 -1.85 -23.03
CA MET A 1 7.68 -2.10 -21.76
C MET A 1 7.00 -3.25 -21.04
N SER A 2 7.74 -4.18 -20.41
CA SER A 2 7.11 -5.32 -19.73
C SER A 2 6.33 -4.85 -18.48
N GLU A 3 5.16 -5.44 -18.22
CA GLU A 3 4.29 -5.11 -17.07
C GLU A 3 5.05 -5.11 -15.73
N HIS A 4 5.91 -6.11 -15.53
CA HIS A 4 6.76 -6.22 -14.33
C HIS A 4 7.64 -4.98 -14.10
N ARG A 5 8.21 -4.42 -15.17
CA ARG A 5 9.05 -3.22 -15.10
C ARG A 5 8.23 -1.97 -14.74
N SER A 6 6.95 -1.94 -15.14
CA SER A 6 6.02 -0.89 -14.76
C SER A 6 5.66 -0.96 -13.27
N ILE A 7 5.43 -2.17 -12.73
CA ILE A 7 5.14 -2.37 -11.29
C ILE A 7 6.32 -1.88 -10.44
N LEU A 8 7.55 -2.31 -10.78
CA LEU A 8 8.75 -1.89 -10.04
C LEU A 8 8.93 -0.37 -10.03
N ARG A 9 8.68 0.30 -11.16
CA ARG A 9 8.75 1.76 -11.24
C ARG A 9 7.73 2.43 -10.32
N VAL A 10 6.49 1.94 -10.28
CA VAL A 10 5.44 2.50 -9.44
C VAL A 10 5.72 2.25 -7.95
N LEU A 11 6.28 1.09 -7.60
CA LEU A 11 6.73 0.81 -6.23
C LEU A 11 7.85 1.76 -5.78
N ALA A 12 8.88 1.94 -6.63
CA ALA A 12 9.96 2.88 -6.36
C ALA A 12 9.45 4.33 -6.21
N GLN A 13 8.46 4.73 -7.01
CA GLN A 13 7.80 6.03 -6.86
C GLN A 13 7.09 6.17 -5.50
N GLY A 14 6.48 5.09 -4.98
CA GLY A 14 5.91 5.07 -3.63
C GLY A 14 6.99 5.27 -2.57
N GLU A 15 8.10 4.55 -2.67
CA GLU A 15 9.25 4.67 -1.76
C GLU A 15 9.87 6.07 -1.77
N ASP A 16 9.98 6.71 -2.94
CA ASP A 16 10.52 8.07 -3.03
C ASP A 16 9.57 9.11 -2.42
N ARG A 17 8.24 8.90 -2.53
CA ARG A 17 7.24 9.75 -1.87
C ARG A 17 7.28 9.59 -0.36
N GLU A 18 7.49 8.38 0.16
CA GLU A 18 7.71 8.17 1.60
C GLU A 18 8.91 8.95 2.15
N LYS A 19 10.03 8.98 1.41
CA LYS A 19 11.23 9.76 1.80
C LYS A 19 10.94 11.27 1.85
N GLN A 20 9.95 11.73 1.10
CA GLN A 20 9.49 13.12 1.06
C GLN A 20 8.35 13.40 2.05
N TYR A 21 7.97 12.42 2.88
CA TYR A 21 6.82 12.49 3.78
C TYR A 21 5.47 12.68 3.07
N ASP A 22 5.42 12.46 1.74
CA ASP A 22 4.18 12.45 0.95
C ASP A 22 3.50 11.08 1.10
N TRP A 23 2.95 10.83 2.30
CA TRP A 23 2.37 9.55 2.66
C TRP A 23 1.15 9.18 1.81
N LEU A 24 0.28 10.16 1.53
CA LEU A 24 -0.92 9.93 0.73
C LEU A 24 -0.56 9.71 -0.75
N GLY A 25 0.41 10.44 -1.28
CA GLY A 25 0.95 10.15 -2.59
C GLY A 25 1.61 8.77 -2.64
N ALA A 26 2.32 8.33 -1.59
CA ALA A 26 2.86 6.97 -1.55
C ALA A 26 1.73 5.91 -1.63
N VAL A 27 0.62 6.12 -0.90
CA VAL A 27 -0.58 5.27 -1.00
C VAL A 27 -1.11 5.19 -2.44
N GLU A 28 -1.23 6.31 -3.14
CA GLU A 28 -1.69 6.32 -4.55
C GLU A 28 -0.80 5.45 -5.45
N SER A 29 0.52 5.55 -5.28
CA SER A 29 1.49 4.73 -6.03
C SER A 29 1.26 3.24 -5.72
N TYR A 30 1.15 2.89 -4.44
CA TYR A 30 0.94 1.51 -4.02
C TYR A 30 -0.39 0.92 -4.48
N VAL A 31 -1.49 1.68 -4.47
CA VAL A 31 -2.79 1.24 -5.01
C VAL A 31 -2.70 0.93 -6.51
N LYS A 32 -1.97 1.76 -7.27
CA LYS A 32 -1.70 1.50 -8.70
C LYS A 32 -0.90 0.21 -8.89
N ALA A 33 0.17 0.02 -8.12
CA ALA A 33 0.99 -1.20 -8.18
C ALA A 33 0.18 -2.45 -7.81
N GLN A 34 -0.67 -2.36 -6.79
CA GLN A 34 -1.50 -3.46 -6.32
C GLN A 34 -2.47 -3.95 -7.40
N THR A 35 -3.06 -3.05 -8.18
CA THR A 35 -3.99 -3.42 -9.25
C THR A 35 -3.31 -4.31 -10.28
N SER A 36 -2.06 -4.01 -10.66
CA SER A 36 -1.28 -4.84 -11.59
C SER A 36 -0.83 -6.17 -10.96
N VAL A 37 -0.43 -6.15 -9.69
CA VAL A 37 -0.02 -7.35 -8.96
C VAL A 37 -1.18 -8.34 -8.77
N LEU A 38 -2.39 -7.85 -8.50
CA LEU A 38 -3.59 -8.67 -8.38
C LEU A 38 -4.00 -9.31 -9.71
N LYS A 39 -3.82 -8.61 -10.85
CA LYS A 39 -4.04 -9.20 -12.19
C LYS A 39 -3.10 -10.36 -12.50
N GLN A 40 -1.94 -10.39 -11.84
CA GLN A 40 -0.94 -11.45 -11.96
C GLN A 40 -1.12 -12.53 -10.87
N GLU A 41 -2.20 -12.46 -10.09
CA GLU A 41 -2.49 -13.38 -8.96
C GLU A 41 -1.34 -13.49 -7.95
N ASN A 42 -0.48 -12.47 -7.88
CA ASN A 42 0.66 -12.47 -6.98
C ASN A 42 0.21 -11.94 -5.60
N PHE A 43 -0.49 -12.81 -4.86
CA PHE A 43 -1.06 -12.46 -3.56
C PHE A 43 0.00 -12.15 -2.51
N GLN A 44 1.17 -12.80 -2.56
CA GLN A 44 2.30 -12.46 -1.67
C GLN A 44 2.67 -10.98 -1.82
N LYS A 45 2.90 -10.53 -3.05
CA LYS A 45 3.24 -9.12 -3.30
C LYS A 45 2.09 -8.18 -3.01
N ALA A 46 0.84 -8.60 -3.23
CA ALA A 46 -0.33 -7.80 -2.85
C ALA A 46 -0.41 -7.58 -1.33
N GLY A 47 -0.05 -8.59 -0.54
CA GLY A 47 0.08 -8.51 0.92
C GLY A 47 1.13 -7.49 1.35
N GLU A 48 2.35 -7.59 0.83
CA GLU A 48 3.43 -6.61 1.08
C GLU A 48 2.99 -5.17 0.73
N ILE A 49 2.29 -4.99 -0.39
CA ILE A 49 1.80 -3.67 -0.80
C ILE A 49 0.73 -3.15 0.19
N GLN A 50 -0.17 -4.00 0.69
CA GLN A 50 -1.13 -3.60 1.71
C GLN A 50 -0.45 -3.19 3.02
N GLU A 51 0.64 -3.85 3.43
CA GLU A 51 1.43 -3.44 4.61
C GLU A 51 2.02 -2.04 4.41
N ARG A 52 2.58 -1.76 3.22
CA ARG A 52 3.11 -0.44 2.89
C ARG A 52 2.02 0.64 2.88
N ILE A 53 0.83 0.33 2.36
CA ILE A 53 -0.35 1.22 2.44
C ILE A 53 -0.73 1.47 3.90
N GLY A 54 -0.79 0.43 4.73
CA GLY A 54 -1.11 0.53 6.15
C GLY A 54 -0.11 1.41 6.91
N PHE A 55 1.18 1.23 6.63
CA PHE A 55 2.26 2.06 7.16
C PHE A 55 2.11 3.54 6.74
N CYS A 56 1.83 3.82 5.47
CA CYS A 56 1.65 5.19 5.00
C CYS A 56 0.44 5.87 5.66
N PHE A 57 -0.70 5.17 5.78
CA PHE A 57 -1.86 5.73 6.47
C PHE A 57 -1.61 5.99 7.96
N GLN A 58 -0.85 5.13 8.64
CA GLN A 58 -0.46 5.37 10.03
C GLN A 58 0.37 6.65 10.15
N ASN A 59 1.37 6.85 9.28
CA ASN A 59 2.20 8.06 9.32
C ASN A 59 1.41 9.32 8.90
N ALA A 60 0.51 9.21 7.92
CA ALA A 60 -0.41 10.27 7.55
C ALA A 60 -1.35 10.65 8.69
N ALA A 61 -1.76 9.68 9.53
CA ALA A 61 -2.57 9.93 10.72
C ALA A 61 -1.78 10.71 11.77
N MET A 62 -0.49 10.41 11.96
CA MET A 62 0.37 11.16 12.88
C MET A 62 0.57 12.62 12.48
N GLN A 63 0.31 12.97 11.23
CA GLN A 63 0.36 14.34 10.70
C GLN A 63 -1.02 15.01 10.58
N ALA A 64 -2.09 14.37 11.05
CA ALA A 64 -3.43 14.93 10.96
C ALA A 64 -3.61 16.17 11.86
N GLU A 65 -4.35 17.16 11.38
CA GLU A 65 -4.61 18.41 12.11
C GLU A 65 -5.90 18.35 12.93
N SER A 66 -6.69 17.29 12.76
CA SER A 66 -7.93 17.06 13.50
C SER A 66 -8.03 15.62 14.01
N ARG A 67 -8.84 15.45 15.06
CA ARG A 67 -9.11 14.13 15.63
C ARG A 67 -9.88 13.24 14.66
N GLU A 68 -10.74 13.85 13.86
CA GLU A 68 -11.57 13.22 12.85
C GLU A 68 -10.68 12.62 11.74
N GLU A 69 -9.78 13.43 11.18
CA GLU A 69 -8.82 13.01 10.17
C GLU A 69 -7.85 11.93 10.69
N PHE A 70 -7.37 12.09 11.93
CA PHE A 70 -6.56 11.06 12.60
C PHE A 70 -7.28 9.71 12.64
N ARG A 71 -8.55 9.72 13.10
CA ARG A 71 -9.35 8.49 13.23
C ARG A 71 -9.61 7.84 11.88
N GLU A 72 -9.94 8.64 10.87
CA GLU A 72 -10.18 8.15 9.52
C GLU A 72 -8.94 7.44 8.96
N LYS A 73 -7.78 8.10 9.02
CA LYS A 73 -6.52 7.54 8.54
C LYS A 73 -6.08 6.30 9.34
N MET A 74 -6.25 6.30 10.66
CA MET A 74 -5.99 5.11 11.47
C MET A 74 -6.90 3.93 11.11
N GLN A 75 -8.19 4.20 10.83
CA GLN A 75 -9.09 3.15 10.37
C GLN A 75 -8.65 2.58 9.02
N LEU A 76 -8.22 3.43 8.08
CA LEU A 76 -7.68 3.00 6.80
C LEU A 76 -6.40 2.16 6.96
N SER A 77 -5.52 2.53 7.90
CA SER A 77 -4.33 1.75 8.24
C SER A 77 -4.70 0.33 8.75
N ILE A 78 -5.65 0.23 9.67
CA ILE A 78 -6.14 -1.05 10.21
C ILE A 78 -6.72 -1.93 9.10
N GLU A 79 -7.55 -1.36 8.23
CA GLU A 79 -8.15 -2.12 7.13
C GLU A 79 -7.10 -2.60 6.12
N ALA A 80 -6.05 -1.81 5.87
CA ALA A 80 -4.95 -2.23 5.00
C ALA A 80 -4.21 -3.44 5.60
N TYR A 81 -3.85 -3.42 6.88
CA TYR A 81 -3.20 -4.57 7.53
C TYR A 81 -4.10 -5.81 7.61
N LYS A 82 -5.42 -5.63 7.79
CA LYS A 82 -6.37 -6.76 7.68
C LYS A 82 -6.36 -7.38 6.29
N LYS A 83 -6.33 -6.56 5.23
CA LYS A 83 -6.22 -7.03 3.84
C LYS A 83 -4.89 -7.72 3.59
N ALA A 84 -3.77 -7.19 4.11
CA ALA A 84 -2.46 -7.83 4.02
C ALA A 84 -2.49 -9.25 4.59
N ARG A 85 -3.02 -9.40 5.82
CA ARG A 85 -3.22 -10.71 6.44
C ARG A 85 -4.11 -11.64 5.61
N GLY A 86 -5.16 -11.09 4.98
CA GLY A 86 -6.01 -11.84 4.06
C GLY A 86 -5.24 -12.39 2.87
N PHE A 87 -4.39 -11.58 2.23
CA PHE A 87 -3.55 -12.02 1.12
C PHE A 87 -2.50 -13.06 1.52
N HIS A 88 -1.86 -12.89 2.67
CA HIS A 88 -0.88 -13.87 3.18
C HIS A 88 -1.52 -15.22 3.55
N GLY A 89 -2.82 -15.26 3.79
CA GLY A 89 -3.59 -16.49 3.98
C GLY A 89 -4.01 -17.19 2.69
N MET A 90 -3.80 -16.57 1.51
CA MET A 90 -4.16 -17.17 0.23
C MET A 90 -3.10 -18.19 -0.22
N PRO A 91 -3.51 -19.30 -0.87
CA PRO A 91 -2.57 -20.26 -1.41
C PRO A 91 -1.70 -19.62 -2.49
N LEU A 92 -0.40 -19.88 -2.43
CA LEU A 92 0.53 -19.51 -3.49
C LEU A 92 0.25 -20.41 -4.70
N ASN A 93 -0.18 -19.84 -5.82
CA ASN A 93 -0.21 -20.57 -7.09
C ASN A 93 1.24 -20.94 -7.44
N LYS A 94 1.55 -22.24 -7.37
CA LYS A 94 2.84 -22.83 -7.73
C LYS A 94 2.94 -23.08 -9.23
#